data_AF-A0A815TDJ1-F1
#
_entry.id   AF-A0A815TDJ1-F1
#
_cell.length_a   1.000
_cell.length_b   1.000
_cell.length_c   1.000
_cell.angle_alpha   90.00
_cell.angle_beta   90.00
_cell.angle_gamma   90.00
#
_symmetry.space_group_name_H-M   'P 1'
#
loop_
_entity.id
_entity.type
_entity.pdbx_description
1 polymer ?
#
loop_
_entity_poly.entity_id
_entity_poly.type
_entity_poly.pdbx_seq_one_letter_code
_entity_poly.pdbx_strand_id
1 'polypeptide(L)'
;MRITWGPDPLSPKYFVRQPLTIEEAKKERFEQISTGCQGKFLGQRFMQGKDVSLILIYDSHGNIAGTQMGIPASLINDKYYKFSEQKMYNRDTIAGIDVYILTAYFIDPKTICQSDADNTRKVGTTGTGLWLQNGPDPIQDSFSSPMNQTDANKTKWVQGACFP
;
A
#
# COMPACT_ATOMS: atom_id res chain seq x y z
N MET A 1 7.01 7.72 7.09
CA MET A 1 5.96 8.05 6.09
C MET A 1 5.10 9.22 6.58
N ARG A 2 4.84 10.22 5.73
CA ARG A 2 3.87 11.30 6.00
C ARG A 2 2.94 11.44 4.80
N ILE A 3 1.66 11.72 5.03
CA ILE A 3 0.62 11.84 3.99
C ILE A 3 -0.11 13.18 4.17
N THR A 4 -0.54 13.79 3.07
CA THR A 4 -1.34 15.04 3.05
C THR A 4 -2.66 14.83 2.32
N TRP A 5 -3.71 15.50 2.79
CA TRP A 5 -5.08 15.43 2.24
C TRP A 5 -5.69 16.80 1.97
N GLY A 6 -4.94 17.88 2.18
CA GLY A 6 -5.45 19.26 2.12
C GLY A 6 -4.60 20.16 1.22
N PRO A 7 -5.12 21.32 0.80
CA PRO A 7 -4.38 22.28 -0.02
C PRO A 7 -3.63 23.35 0.78
N ASP A 8 -3.81 23.41 2.11
CA ASP A 8 -3.20 24.44 2.97
C ASP A 8 -1.84 24.00 3.55
N PRO A 9 -0.72 24.40 2.95
CA PRO A 9 0.62 24.00 3.38
C PRO A 9 1.01 24.59 4.75
N LEU A 10 0.27 25.57 5.27
CA LEU A 10 0.55 26.21 6.55
C LEU A 10 -0.10 25.47 7.73
N SER A 11 -1.00 24.53 7.45
CA SER A 11 -1.64 23.71 8.48
C SER A 11 -0.61 22.79 9.16
N PRO A 12 -0.56 22.74 10.50
CA PRO A 12 0.28 21.76 11.21
C PRO A 12 -0.17 20.30 10.95
N LYS A 13 -1.36 20.11 10.37
CA LYS A 13 -1.90 18.82 9.93
C LYS A 13 -1.74 18.58 8.43
N TYR A 14 -0.96 19.43 7.73
CA TYR A 14 -0.76 19.27 6.30
C TYR A 14 -0.05 17.96 5.98
N PHE A 15 1.08 17.65 6.64
CA PHE A 15 1.75 16.36 6.50
C PHE A 15 1.62 15.54 7.80
N VAL A 16 0.66 14.62 7.81
CA VAL A 16 0.38 13.75 8.97
C VAL A 16 1.29 12.54 8.93
N ARG A 17 2.05 12.33 10.01
CA ARG A 17 2.87 11.12 10.18
C ARG A 17 1.94 9.91 10.34
N GLN A 18 2.26 8.85 9.63
CA GLN A 18 1.52 7.60 9.71
C GLN A 18 2.26 6.60 10.62
N PRO A 19 1.51 5.73 11.33
CA PRO A 19 2.09 4.78 12.27
C PRO A 19 2.91 3.72 11.54
N LEU A 20 4.17 3.55 11.96
CA LEU A 20 5.12 2.63 11.35
C LEU A 20 5.11 1.26 12.02
N THR A 21 4.43 1.12 13.16
CA THR A 21 4.21 -0.16 13.84
C THR A 21 2.74 -0.38 14.17
N ILE A 22 2.35 -1.64 14.35
CA ILE A 22 0.99 -2.00 14.83
C ILE A 22 0.70 -1.34 16.19
N GLU A 23 1.69 -1.20 17.06
CA GLU A 23 1.52 -0.55 18.36
C GLU A 23 1.16 0.93 18.21
N GLU A 24 1.85 1.66 17.32
CA GLU A 24 1.52 3.03 16.97
C GLU A 24 0.12 3.11 16.33
N ALA A 25 -0.19 2.18 15.42
CA ALA A 25 -1.46 2.13 14.72
C ALA A 25 -2.65 2.00 15.69
N LYS A 26 -2.53 1.09 16.66
CA LYS A 26 -3.54 0.89 17.71
C LYS A 26 -3.71 2.15 18.58
N LYS A 27 -2.62 2.84 18.93
CA LYS A 27 -2.67 4.13 19.66
C LYS A 27 -3.39 5.21 18.85
N GLU A 28 -3.23 5.18 17.54
CA GLU A 28 -3.89 6.08 16.58
C GLU A 28 -5.27 5.58 16.11
N ARG A 29 -5.85 4.58 16.78
CA ARG A 29 -7.20 4.04 16.51
C ARG A 29 -7.36 3.42 15.13
N PHE A 30 -6.29 2.87 14.57
CA PHE A 30 -6.40 1.94 13.46
C PHE A 30 -6.83 0.58 13.98
N GLU A 31 -7.82 0.00 13.31
CA GLU A 31 -8.38 -1.31 13.62
C GLU A 31 -7.94 -2.32 12.58
N GLN A 32 -7.65 -3.53 13.04
CA GLN A 32 -7.25 -4.62 12.16
C GLN A 32 -8.46 -5.11 11.36
N ILE A 33 -8.35 -5.10 10.04
CA ILE A 33 -9.39 -5.58 9.11
C ILE A 33 -9.05 -6.94 8.50
N SER A 34 -7.79 -7.35 8.57
CA SER A 34 -7.33 -8.67 8.13
C SER A 34 -6.00 -9.03 8.82
N THR A 35 -5.83 -10.31 9.18
CA THR A 35 -4.54 -10.87 9.59
C THR A 35 -3.58 -11.04 8.41
N GLY A 36 -4.11 -11.07 7.18
CA GLY A 36 -3.33 -11.26 5.96
C GLY A 36 -2.48 -12.53 5.95
N CYS A 37 -1.55 -12.58 5.01
CA CYS A 37 -0.62 -13.69 4.76
C CYS A 37 -1.19 -14.93 4.07
N GLN A 38 -2.45 -14.90 3.69
CA GLN A 38 -3.06 -15.82 2.74
C GLN A 38 -4.01 -15.03 1.82
N GLY A 39 -4.05 -15.41 0.54
CA GLY A 39 -4.95 -14.80 -0.45
C GLY A 39 -4.34 -13.60 -1.20
N LYS A 40 -5.20 -12.65 -1.57
CA LYS A 40 -4.87 -11.58 -2.54
C LYS A 40 -3.89 -10.53 -2.02
N PHE A 41 -3.75 -10.40 -0.71
CA PHE A 41 -2.91 -9.38 -0.08
C PHE A 41 -2.08 -10.02 1.03
N LEU A 42 -0.80 -9.62 1.11
CA LEU A 42 0.11 -10.10 2.15
C LEU A 42 0.26 -9.06 3.25
N GLY A 43 0.41 -9.54 4.48
CA GLY A 43 0.55 -8.69 5.66
C GLY A 43 -0.77 -8.28 6.32
N GLN A 44 -0.67 -7.90 7.58
CA GLN A 44 -1.78 -7.52 8.43
C GLN A 44 -2.30 -6.14 8.02
N ARG A 45 -3.59 -6.03 7.73
CA ARG A 45 -4.21 -4.81 7.20
C ARG A 45 -4.95 -4.07 8.30
N PHE A 46 -4.71 -2.76 8.38
CA PHE A 46 -5.27 -1.88 9.39
C PHE A 46 -5.88 -0.65 8.74
N MET A 47 -7.04 -0.23 9.22
CA MET A 47 -7.80 0.90 8.70
C MET A 47 -8.30 1.76 9.84
N GLN A 48 -8.36 3.08 9.65
CA GLN A 48 -8.92 3.99 10.65
C GLN A 48 -10.43 4.17 10.41
N GLY A 49 -11.26 3.72 11.35
CA GLY A 49 -12.72 3.80 11.20
C GLY A 49 -13.23 3.02 9.99
N LYS A 50 -14.02 3.66 9.12
CA LYS A 50 -14.53 3.09 7.86
C LYS A 50 -13.92 3.74 6.61
N ASP A 51 -12.76 4.37 6.77
CA ASP A 51 -12.11 5.11 5.69
C ASP A 51 -11.22 4.19 4.85
N VAL A 52 -11.74 3.77 3.69
CA VAL A 52 -11.01 2.90 2.75
C VAL A 52 -9.92 3.64 1.95
N SER A 53 -9.78 4.96 2.09
CA SER A 53 -8.79 5.75 1.33
C SER A 53 -7.35 5.43 1.75
N LEU A 54 -7.14 5.00 3.00
CA LEU A 54 -5.84 4.61 3.51
C LEU A 54 -5.94 3.34 4.37
N ILE A 55 -5.32 2.28 3.87
CA ILE A 55 -5.13 1.04 4.61
C ILE A 55 -3.63 0.85 4.78
N LEU A 56 -3.21 0.58 6.01
CA LEU A 56 -1.82 0.30 6.33
C LEU A 56 -1.62 -1.21 6.37
N ILE A 57 -0.53 -1.68 5.76
CA ILE A 57 -0.14 -3.09 5.77
C ILE A 57 1.07 -3.22 6.68
N TYR A 58 1.04 -4.20 7.58
CA TYR A 58 2.16 -4.54 8.46
C TYR A 58 2.66 -5.95 8.18
N ASP A 59 3.97 -6.19 8.34
CA ASP A 59 4.57 -7.51 8.26
C ASP A 59 4.20 -8.38 9.49
N SER A 60 4.67 -9.62 9.48
CA SER A 60 4.56 -10.58 10.61
C SER A 60 5.15 -10.03 11.91
N HIS A 61 6.13 -9.11 11.84
CA HIS A 61 6.77 -8.45 12.99
C HIS A 61 6.06 -7.18 13.45
N GLY A 62 4.98 -6.79 12.77
CA GLY A 62 4.21 -5.60 13.10
C GLY A 62 4.86 -4.28 12.67
N ASN A 63 5.81 -4.31 11.73
CA ASN A 63 6.38 -3.11 11.10
C ASN A 63 5.70 -2.83 9.76
N ILE A 64 5.60 -1.55 9.37
CA ILE A 64 4.90 -1.14 8.14
C ILE A 64 5.49 -1.83 6.90
N ALA A 65 4.71 -2.64 6.20
CA ALA A 65 5.11 -3.38 5.01
C ALA A 65 4.58 -2.76 3.72
N GLY A 66 3.60 -1.86 3.80
CA GLY A 66 3.01 -1.23 2.64
C GLY A 66 1.78 -0.41 2.97
N THR A 67 1.09 0.03 1.92
CA THR A 67 -0.18 0.74 2.02
C THR A 67 -1.09 0.33 0.88
N GLN A 68 -2.39 0.55 1.07
CA GLN A 68 -3.39 0.42 0.03
C GLN A 68 -4.28 1.65 0.00
N MET A 69 -4.78 1.91 -1.20
CA MET A 69 -5.83 2.87 -1.44
C MET A 69 -7.03 2.12 -2.00
N GLY A 70 -8.15 2.17 -1.28
CA GLY A 70 -9.43 1.65 -1.72
C GLY A 70 -10.24 2.74 -2.42
N ILE A 71 -10.81 2.39 -3.57
CA ILE A 71 -11.75 3.22 -4.32
C ILE A 71 -13.11 2.51 -4.29
N PRO A 72 -14.14 3.10 -3.68
CA PRO A 72 -15.49 2.52 -3.69
C PRO A 72 -15.94 2.22 -5.12
N ALA A 73 -16.41 0.99 -5.36
CA ALA A 73 -16.86 0.56 -6.68
C ALA A 73 -18.03 1.42 -7.21
N SER A 74 -18.82 2.02 -6.31
CA SER A 74 -19.90 2.95 -6.64
C SER A 74 -19.42 4.26 -7.29
N LEU A 75 -18.14 4.63 -7.12
CA LEU A 75 -17.55 5.83 -7.73
C LEU A 75 -16.87 5.54 -9.07
N ILE A 76 -16.72 4.25 -9.42
CA ILE A 76 -16.03 3.81 -10.63
C ILE A 76 -16.99 3.83 -11.82
N ASN A 77 -16.53 4.41 -12.92
CA ASN A 77 -17.25 4.41 -14.18
C ASN A 77 -16.36 3.92 -15.32
N ASP A 78 -16.55 2.66 -15.70
CA ASP A 78 -15.82 1.97 -16.77
C ASP A 78 -16.07 2.57 -18.17
N LYS A 79 -16.96 3.56 -18.32
CA LYS A 79 -17.08 4.32 -19.57
C LYS A 79 -15.84 5.19 -19.84
N TYR A 80 -15.25 5.78 -18.80
CA TYR A 80 -14.15 6.74 -18.94
C TYR A 80 -12.78 6.11 -18.77
N TYR A 81 -12.67 5.12 -17.86
CA TYR A 81 -11.44 4.37 -17.66
C TYR A 81 -11.81 2.95 -17.23
N LYS A 82 -11.26 1.94 -17.91
CA LYS A 82 -11.61 0.52 -17.71
C LYS A 82 -10.94 -0.05 -16.46
N PHE A 83 -11.35 0.42 -15.27
CA PHE A 83 -10.80 -0.02 -13.99
C PHE A 83 -10.95 -1.53 -13.80
N SER A 84 -12.09 -2.09 -14.21
CA SER A 84 -12.35 -3.54 -14.15
C SER A 84 -11.40 -4.38 -14.99
N GLU A 85 -10.78 -3.82 -16.02
CA GLU A 85 -9.83 -4.51 -16.91
C GLU A 85 -8.37 -4.30 -16.48
N GLN A 86 -8.11 -3.36 -15.57
CA GLN A 86 -6.76 -3.06 -15.10
C GLN A 86 -6.35 -4.03 -13.98
N LYS A 87 -5.31 -4.82 -14.24
CA LYS A 87 -4.79 -5.83 -13.29
C LYS A 87 -4.32 -5.25 -11.95
N MET A 88 -3.94 -3.97 -11.92
CA MET A 88 -3.49 -3.29 -10.70
C MET A 88 -4.62 -3.07 -9.69
N TYR A 89 -5.88 -3.02 -10.15
CA TYR A 89 -7.03 -2.74 -9.30
C TYR A 89 -7.69 -4.05 -8.85
N ASN A 90 -7.31 -4.52 -7.68
CA ASN A 90 -7.84 -5.76 -7.11
C ASN A 90 -9.17 -5.52 -6.39
N ARG A 91 -10.20 -6.32 -6.69
CA ARG A 91 -11.49 -6.23 -5.98
C ARG A 91 -11.44 -6.87 -4.60
N ASP A 92 -12.04 -6.19 -3.63
CA ASP A 92 -12.22 -6.63 -2.24
C ASP A 92 -13.51 -6.03 -1.64
N THR A 93 -13.95 -6.56 -0.50
CA THR A 93 -15.09 -6.02 0.25
C THR A 93 -14.63 -5.71 1.68
N ILE A 94 -14.59 -4.43 2.04
CA ILE A 94 -14.12 -3.97 3.36
C ILE A 94 -15.25 -3.28 4.08
N ALA A 95 -15.57 -3.74 5.30
CA ALA A 95 -16.65 -3.17 6.12
C ALA A 95 -18.01 -3.07 5.38
N GLY A 96 -18.28 -4.03 4.47
CA GLY A 96 -19.49 -4.07 3.63
C GLY A 96 -19.46 -3.15 2.40
N ILE A 97 -18.32 -2.53 2.10
CA ILE A 97 -18.13 -1.66 0.93
C ILE A 97 -17.30 -2.42 -0.10
N ASP A 98 -17.85 -2.58 -1.30
CA ASP A 98 -17.10 -3.09 -2.44
C ASP A 98 -16.12 -2.04 -2.94
N VAL A 99 -14.85 -2.41 -3.01
CA VAL A 99 -13.75 -1.51 -3.36
C VAL A 99 -12.83 -2.12 -4.40
N TYR A 100 -12.25 -1.25 -5.22
CA TYR A 100 -11.05 -1.54 -5.99
C TYR A 100 -9.84 -1.06 -5.20
N ILE A 101 -8.84 -1.93 -5.06
CA ILE A 101 -7.67 -1.70 -4.24
C ILE A 101 -6.43 -1.62 -5.10
N LEU A 102 -5.70 -0.52 -4.92
CA LEU A 102 -4.33 -0.36 -5.36
C LEU A 102 -3.41 -0.64 -4.17
N THR A 103 -2.43 -1.53 -4.34
CA THR A 103 -1.50 -1.91 -3.27
C THR A 103 -0.07 -1.55 -3.65
N ALA A 104 0.61 -0.88 -2.70
CA ALA A 104 2.04 -0.61 -2.76
C ALA A 104 2.72 -1.24 -1.53
N TYR A 105 3.65 -2.16 -1.77
CA TYR A 105 4.49 -2.73 -0.72
C TYR A 105 5.83 -1.99 -0.63
N PHE A 106 6.30 -1.74 0.57
CA PHE A 106 7.57 -1.09 0.86
C PHE A 106 8.72 -2.09 1.10
N ILE A 107 8.38 -3.38 1.12
CA ILE A 107 9.31 -4.52 1.19
C ILE A 107 8.89 -5.56 0.16
N ASP A 108 9.79 -6.48 -0.19
CA ASP A 108 9.47 -7.57 -1.12
C ASP A 108 8.28 -8.37 -0.58
N PRO A 109 7.18 -8.54 -1.35
CA PRO A 109 6.02 -9.31 -0.92
C PRO A 109 6.35 -10.70 -0.38
N LYS A 110 7.43 -11.35 -0.88
CA LYS A 110 7.88 -12.67 -0.42
C LYS A 110 8.29 -12.70 1.05
N THR A 111 8.74 -11.57 1.61
CA THR A 111 9.27 -11.51 2.97
C THR A 111 8.24 -11.04 4.00
N ILE A 112 7.12 -10.44 3.57
CA ILE A 112 6.11 -9.84 4.45
C ILE A 112 5.59 -10.80 5.51
N CYS A 113 5.48 -12.08 5.16
CA CYS A 113 4.89 -13.13 6.00
C CYS A 113 5.91 -14.17 6.49
N GLN A 114 7.20 -13.92 6.30
CA GLN A 114 8.25 -14.80 6.80
C GLN A 114 8.48 -14.62 8.30
N SER A 115 9.03 -15.65 8.96
CA SER A 115 9.36 -15.62 10.38
C SER A 115 10.70 -14.93 10.68
N ASP A 116 10.94 -14.68 11.97
CA ASP A 116 11.96 -13.79 12.55
C ASP A 116 13.41 -14.01 12.14
N ALA A 117 13.79 -15.15 11.55
CA ALA A 117 15.19 -15.45 11.23
C ALA A 117 15.74 -14.60 10.07
N ASP A 118 14.88 -14.15 9.14
CA ASP A 118 15.30 -13.46 7.91
C ASP A 118 15.00 -11.95 7.89
N ASN A 119 14.20 -11.44 8.83
CA ASN A 119 13.81 -10.03 8.83
C ASN A 119 14.84 -9.14 9.55
N THR A 120 15.87 -8.74 8.81
CA THR A 120 16.95 -7.84 9.28
C THR A 120 16.54 -6.36 9.33
N ARG A 121 15.25 -6.04 9.11
CA ARG A 121 14.80 -4.65 8.99
C ARG A 121 14.80 -3.94 10.33
N LYS A 122 15.42 -2.77 10.37
CA LYS A 122 15.39 -1.88 11.54
C LYS A 122 13.95 -1.41 11.80
N VAL A 123 13.47 -1.66 13.02
CA VAL A 123 12.18 -1.19 13.52
C VAL A 123 12.03 0.31 13.30
N GLY A 124 10.85 0.73 12.83
CA GLY A 124 10.54 2.14 12.57
C GLY A 124 11.10 2.70 11.26
N THR A 125 11.63 1.85 10.36
CA THR A 125 11.92 2.23 8.97
C THR A 125 10.71 1.97 8.06
N THR A 126 10.56 2.73 6.96
CA THR A 126 9.40 2.61 6.07
C THR A 126 9.48 1.39 5.15
N GLY A 127 10.68 0.97 4.75
CA GLY A 127 10.86 -0.16 3.83
C GLY A 127 12.24 -0.18 3.18
N THR A 128 12.44 -1.16 2.31
CA THR A 128 13.69 -1.41 1.56
C THR A 128 13.51 -1.26 0.05
N GLY A 129 12.29 -0.95 -0.42
CA GLY A 129 11.97 -0.72 -1.83
C GLY A 129 10.50 -0.36 -2.05
N LEU A 130 10.05 -0.46 -3.28
CA LEU A 130 8.66 -0.23 -3.66
C LEU A 130 8.23 -1.29 -4.67
N TRP A 131 7.16 -2.00 -4.38
CA TRP A 131 6.53 -2.97 -5.27
C TRP A 131 5.07 -2.59 -5.46
N LEU A 132 4.62 -2.53 -6.70
CA LEU A 132 3.23 -2.27 -7.04
C LEU A 132 2.58 -3.59 -7.44
N GLN A 133 1.52 -3.97 -6.74
CA GLN A 133 0.76 -5.18 -7.04
C GLN A 133 -0.03 -4.99 -8.34
N ASN A 134 0.17 -5.88 -9.30
CA ASN A 134 -0.38 -5.84 -10.66
C ASN A 134 -1.06 -7.15 -11.06
N GLY A 135 -1.82 -7.71 -10.12
CA GLY A 135 -2.59 -8.93 -10.27
C GLY A 135 -3.01 -9.49 -8.91
N PRO A 136 -3.71 -10.63 -8.89
CA PRO A 136 -4.23 -11.22 -7.66
C PRO A 136 -3.14 -11.83 -6.77
N ASP A 137 -2.00 -12.28 -7.32
CA ASP A 137 -0.92 -12.86 -6.53
C ASP A 137 0.18 -11.81 -6.28
N PRO A 138 0.34 -11.29 -5.05
CA PRO A 138 1.35 -10.27 -4.78
C PRO A 138 2.80 -10.77 -4.90
N ILE A 139 3.06 -12.08 -4.85
CA ILE A 139 4.42 -12.65 -5.00
C ILE A 139 4.81 -12.73 -6.47
N GLN A 140 3.88 -13.12 -7.34
CA GLN A 140 4.13 -13.33 -8.77
C GLN A 140 3.79 -12.10 -9.61
N ASP A 141 2.74 -11.38 -9.23
CA ASP A 141 2.15 -10.30 -10.02
C ASP A 141 2.53 -8.91 -9.49
N SER A 142 3.62 -8.77 -8.74
CA SER A 142 4.15 -7.45 -8.37
C SER A 142 5.32 -7.05 -9.24
N PHE A 143 5.43 -5.76 -9.56
CA PHE A 143 6.64 -5.21 -10.19
C PHE A 143 7.31 -4.20 -9.27
N SER A 144 8.64 -4.27 -9.20
CA SER A 144 9.44 -3.36 -8.39
C SER A 144 9.68 -2.04 -9.11
N SER A 145 9.73 -0.97 -8.32
CA SER A 145 10.27 0.31 -8.75
C SER A 145 11.80 0.25 -8.69
N PRO A 146 12.51 0.68 -9.73
CA PRO A 146 13.95 0.83 -9.69
C PRO A 146 14.32 1.88 -8.64
N MET A 147 15.38 1.61 -7.89
CA MET A 147 15.90 2.55 -6.88
C MET A 147 16.69 3.69 -7.52
N ASN A 148 17.41 3.40 -8.60
CA ASN A 148 18.19 4.38 -9.33
C ASN A 148 17.62 4.58 -10.73
N GLN A 149 17.74 5.80 -11.25
CA GLN A 149 17.30 6.12 -12.60
C GLN A 149 18.01 5.27 -13.67
N THR A 150 19.29 4.94 -13.46
CA THR A 150 20.05 4.07 -14.37
C THR A 150 19.45 2.68 -14.51
N ASP A 151 18.80 2.19 -13.45
CA ASP A 151 18.16 0.87 -13.43
C ASP A 151 16.80 0.90 -14.14
N ALA A 152 16.16 2.07 -14.23
CA ALA A 152 14.88 2.24 -14.93
C ALA A 152 14.96 1.89 -16.42
N ASN A 153 16.11 2.12 -17.06
CA ASN A 153 16.35 1.80 -18.48
C ASN A 153 16.15 0.31 -18.82
N LYS A 154 16.19 -0.58 -17.83
CA LYS A 154 16.00 -2.03 -17.99
C LYS A 154 14.59 -2.49 -17.64
N THR A 155 13.67 -1.55 -17.40
CA THR A 155 12.31 -1.82 -16.89
C THR A 155 11.25 -1.20 -17.80
N LYS A 156 9.98 -1.31 -17.41
CA LYS A 156 8.86 -0.63 -18.09
C LYS A 156 8.66 0.81 -17.62
N TRP A 157 9.45 1.30 -16.67
CA TRP A 157 9.40 2.67 -16.21
C TRP A 157 9.94 3.59 -17.30
N VAL A 158 9.19 4.64 -17.61
CA VAL A 158 9.56 5.64 -18.61
C VAL A 158 9.88 6.97 -17.92
N GLN A 159 10.74 7.76 -18.54
CA GLN A 159 11.01 9.11 -18.07
C GLN A 159 9.74 9.96 -18.20
N GLY A 160 9.21 10.44 -17.08
CA GLY A 160 8.13 11.42 -17.09
C GLY A 160 8.62 12.77 -17.59
N ALA A 161 7.84 13.42 -18.45
CA ALA A 161 8.04 14.83 -18.75
C ALA A 161 7.47 15.68 -17.61
N CYS A 162 8.22 16.66 -17.12
CA CYS A 162 7.64 17.70 -16.27
C CYS A 162 6.70 18.55 -17.12
N PHE A 163 5.49 18.85 -16.63
CA PHE A 163 4.66 19.87 -17.24
C PHE A 163 5.39 21.23 -17.12
N PRO A 164 5.46 22.04 -18.19
CA PRO A 164 6.02 23.39 -18.11
C PRO A 164 5.23 24.30 -17.17
#